data_AF-A0A7W1YNS8-F1
#
_entry.id   AF-A0A7W1YNS8-F1
#
_cell.length_a   1.000
_cell.length_b   1.000
_cell.length_c   1.000
_cell.angle_alpha   90.00
_cell.angle_beta   90.00
_cell.angle_gamma   90.00
#
_symmetry.space_group_name_H-M   'P 1'
#
loop_
_entity.id
_entity.type
_entity.pdbx_description
1 polymer ?
#
loop_
_entity_poly.entity_id
_entity_poly.type
_entity_poly.pdbx_seq_one_letter_code
_entity_poly.pdbx_strand_id
1 'polypeptide(L)'
;MGVKVAPGIDYDALPWDCEVEVVSLGGEVKEAVLWFGQLKQGSRTATVLPAAAILHFAAVPVVPVGAPLRYVYEPDGAVIRAHLVQQLAHLLDAAQIDPQIAFLTSDSLRFTPFARVFEVIETLPFNLKQLRSRLRSMNVGHVVVKKRGSPIDPQWLEKQLRLVGEHAMTVILTQVVSRPVAILCQPVTAN
;
A
#
# COMPACT_ATOMS: atom_id res chain seq x y z
N MET A 1 7.32 -8.36 29.10
CA MET A 1 6.70 -9.59 28.56
C MET A 1 6.27 -9.33 27.11
N GLY A 2 6.28 -10.34 26.26
CA GLY A 2 5.72 -10.28 24.90
C GLY A 2 4.62 -11.33 24.73
N VAL A 3 3.51 -10.97 24.09
CA VAL A 3 2.38 -11.88 23.81
C VAL A 3 2.04 -11.83 22.34
N LYS A 4 2.18 -12.96 21.64
CA LYS A 4 1.76 -13.06 20.24
C LYS A 4 0.23 -13.05 20.14
N VAL A 5 -0.29 -12.26 19.20
CA VAL A 5 -1.71 -12.13 18.90
C VAL A 5 -1.95 -12.14 17.39
N ALA A 6 -3.22 -12.21 16.98
CA ALA A 6 -3.59 -12.09 15.58
C ALA A 6 -3.32 -10.66 15.06
N PRO A 7 -2.84 -10.47 13.82
CA PRO A 7 -2.56 -9.13 13.28
C PRO A 7 -3.79 -8.23 13.08
N GLY A 8 -5.00 -8.79 13.21
CA GLY A 8 -6.26 -8.09 13.07
C GLY A 8 -6.86 -7.62 14.39
N ILE A 9 -6.08 -7.55 15.46
CA ILE A 9 -6.55 -7.06 16.77
C ILE A 9 -7.07 -5.63 16.65
N ASP A 10 -8.13 -5.36 17.40
CA ASP A 10 -8.66 -4.01 17.58
C ASP A 10 -7.87 -3.32 18.69
N TYR A 11 -7.18 -2.23 18.33
CA TYR A 11 -6.30 -1.51 19.24
C TYR A 11 -7.11 -0.77 20.31
N ASP A 12 -8.31 -0.29 19.98
CA ASP A 12 -9.17 0.45 20.89
C ASP A 12 -9.83 -0.47 21.92
N ALA A 13 -9.90 -1.77 21.63
CA ALA A 13 -10.41 -2.78 22.54
C ALA A 13 -9.35 -3.32 23.52
N LEU A 14 -8.09 -2.90 23.43
CA LEU A 14 -7.02 -3.37 24.33
C LEU A 14 -7.09 -2.63 25.68
N PRO A 15 -7.38 -3.33 26.79
CA PRO A 15 -7.49 -2.69 28.11
C PRO A 15 -6.12 -2.44 28.77
N TRP A 16 -5.02 -2.82 28.12
CA TRP A 16 -3.69 -2.82 28.71
C TRP A 16 -2.79 -1.75 28.09
N ASP A 17 -1.95 -1.13 28.92
CA ASP A 17 -0.85 -0.31 28.45
C ASP A 17 0.25 -1.18 27.81
N CYS A 18 0.15 -1.36 26.49
CA CYS A 18 1.07 -2.16 25.70
C CYS A 18 1.45 -1.45 24.40
N GLU A 19 2.60 -1.83 23.86
CA GLU A 19 2.93 -1.53 22.48
C GLU A 19 2.40 -2.64 21.59
N VAL A 20 1.86 -2.28 20.43
CA VAL A 20 1.52 -3.25 19.38
C VAL A 20 2.56 -3.20 18.27
N GLU A 21 3.36 -4.26 18.14
CA GLU A 21 4.21 -4.48 16.99
C GLU A 21 3.48 -5.35 15.97
N VAL A 22 3.50 -4.96 14.69
CA VAL A 22 3.06 -5.81 13.58
C VAL A 22 4.26 -6.20 12.74
N VAL A 23 4.41 -7.49 12.47
CA VAL A 23 5.54 -8.04 11.74
C VAL A 23 5.08 -8.59 10.39
N SER A 24 5.73 -8.16 9.31
CA SER A 24 5.60 -8.76 7.99
C SER A 24 6.87 -9.47 7.56
N LEU A 25 6.71 -10.48 6.71
CA LEU A 25 7.78 -11.21 6.05
C LEU A 25 7.48 -11.29 4.56
N GLY A 26 8.36 -10.73 3.72
CA GLY A 26 8.23 -10.77 2.27
C GLY A 26 6.97 -10.05 1.75
N GLY A 27 6.51 -9.01 2.43
CA GLY A 27 5.29 -8.28 2.07
C GLY A 27 3.99 -8.84 2.65
N GLU A 28 4.06 -9.93 3.42
CA GLU A 28 2.91 -10.56 4.06
C GLU A 28 2.95 -10.38 5.57
N VAL A 29 1.86 -9.87 6.15
CA VAL A 29 1.73 -9.77 7.61
C VAL A 29 1.64 -11.18 8.20
N LYS A 30 2.52 -11.49 9.15
CA LYS A 30 2.58 -12.82 9.79
C LYS A 30 2.01 -12.81 11.19
N GLU A 31 2.35 -11.82 12.00
CA GLU A 31 1.92 -11.77 13.39
C GLU A 31 1.88 -10.34 13.93
N ALA A 32 1.21 -10.18 15.06
CA ALA A 32 1.36 -9.02 15.92
C ALA A 32 1.81 -9.46 17.31
N VAL A 33 2.55 -8.62 18.00
CA VAL A 33 3.07 -8.87 19.35
C VAL A 33 2.70 -7.69 20.24
N LEU A 34 2.12 -8.00 21.39
CA LEU A 34 1.89 -7.05 22.47
C LEU A 34 3.12 -7.03 23.38
N TRP A 35 3.80 -5.90 23.47
CA TRP A 35 4.93 -5.71 24.38
C TRP A 35 4.51 -4.94 25.64
N PHE A 36 5.01 -5.39 26.78
CA PHE A 36 4.66 -4.85 28.10
C PHE A 36 5.89 -4.46 28.92
N GLY A 37 5.75 -3.40 29.73
CA GLY A 37 6.77 -2.91 30.64
C GLY A 37 7.98 -2.35 29.90
N GLN A 38 9.19 -2.68 30.36
CA GLN A 38 10.46 -2.18 29.82
C GLN A 38 10.78 -2.65 28.39
N LEU A 39 10.03 -3.60 27.84
CA LEU A 39 10.22 -4.06 26.46
C LEU A 39 9.50 -3.17 25.43
N LYS A 40 8.61 -2.28 25.87
CA LYS A 40 7.94 -1.31 25.00
C LYS A 40 8.95 -0.29 24.46
N GLN A 41 8.88 -0.01 23.18
CA GLN A 41 9.57 1.06 22.46
C GLN A 41 8.64 2.24 22.13
N GLY A 42 7.32 2.06 22.28
CA GLY A 42 6.32 3.09 22.00
C GLY A 42 4.90 2.59 22.16
N SER A 43 4.00 3.07 21.30
CA SER A 43 2.62 2.57 21.23
C SER A 43 2.41 1.58 20.08
N ARG A 44 3.04 1.81 18.93
CA ARG A 44 2.86 1.00 17.73
C ARG A 44 4.14 0.92 16.93
N THR A 45 4.42 -0.24 16.37
CA THR A 45 5.60 -0.51 15.56
C THR A 45 5.25 -1.40 14.37
N ALA A 46 5.85 -1.13 13.21
CA ALA A 46 5.82 -2.02 12.06
C ALA A 46 7.24 -2.54 11.79
N THR A 47 7.39 -3.86 11.71
CA THR A 47 8.65 -4.52 11.40
C THR A 47 8.52 -5.27 10.09
N VAL A 48 9.41 -4.98 9.14
CA VAL A 48 9.43 -5.58 7.80
C VAL A 48 10.66 -6.45 7.62
N LEU A 49 10.43 -7.74 7.42
CA LEU A 49 11.45 -8.75 7.15
C LEU A 49 11.44 -9.18 5.68
N PRO A 50 12.58 -9.59 5.09
CA PRO A 50 13.89 -9.78 5.72
C PRO A 50 14.74 -8.51 5.83
N ALA A 51 14.21 -7.34 5.45
CA ALA A 51 14.95 -6.07 5.48
C ALA A 51 15.40 -5.63 6.89
N ALA A 52 14.86 -6.25 7.95
CA ALA A 52 15.08 -5.87 9.35
C ALA A 52 14.77 -4.39 9.60
N ALA A 53 13.79 -3.86 8.86
CA ALA A 53 13.41 -2.46 8.91
C ALA A 53 12.28 -2.26 9.94
N ILE A 54 12.41 -1.25 10.79
CA ILE A 54 11.47 -0.97 11.87
C ILE A 54 10.98 0.47 11.73
N LEU A 55 9.66 0.65 11.72
CA LEU A 55 9.01 1.94 11.74
C LEU A 55 8.23 2.08 13.04
N HIS A 56 8.59 3.07 13.84
CA HIS A 56 7.91 3.37 15.10
C HIS A 56 6.85 4.45 14.92
N PHE A 57 5.82 4.41 15.76
CA PHE A 57 4.89 5.51 15.88
C PHE A 57 5.58 6.78 16.39
N ALA A 58 5.27 7.89 15.73
CA ALA A 58 5.53 9.23 16.20
C ALA A 58 4.31 10.12 15.90
N ALA A 59 4.05 11.12 16.73
CA ALA A 59 3.05 12.13 16.42
C ALA A 59 3.54 12.98 15.24
N VAL A 60 2.88 12.85 14.09
CA VAL A 60 3.17 13.62 12.87
C VAL A 60 1.88 14.30 12.40
N PRO A 61 1.96 15.44 11.70
CA PRO A 61 0.81 16.04 11.04
C PRO A 61 0.09 15.06 10.11
N VAL A 62 -1.15 15.36 9.75
CA VAL A 62 -1.85 14.61 8.70
C VAL A 62 -1.31 15.07 7.34
N VAL A 63 -0.91 14.14 6.49
CA VAL A 63 -0.45 14.46 5.13
C VAL A 63 -1.61 14.91 4.24
N PRO A 64 -1.35 15.75 3.22
CA PRO A 64 -2.38 16.14 2.27
C PRO A 64 -2.95 14.92 1.52
N VAL A 65 -4.15 15.11 0.98
CA VAL A 65 -4.80 14.15 0.08
C VAL A 65 -4.86 14.75 -1.31
N GLY A 66 -4.44 14.00 -2.33
CA GLY A 66 -4.33 14.50 -3.69
C GLY A 66 -4.53 13.43 -4.76
N ALA A 67 -4.51 13.85 -6.03
CA ALA A 67 -4.49 12.93 -7.15
C ALA A 67 -3.16 12.16 -7.20
N PRO A 68 -3.12 10.95 -7.79
CA PRO A 68 -1.86 10.27 -8.09
C PRO A 68 -0.89 11.17 -8.87
N LEU A 69 0.32 11.28 -8.35
CA LEU A 69 1.48 11.95 -8.93
C LEU A 69 2.33 10.94 -9.72
N ARG A 70 3.59 11.28 -10.00
CA ARG A 70 4.51 10.42 -10.77
C ARG A 70 4.71 9.04 -10.16
N TYR A 71 4.79 8.94 -8.83
CA TYR A 71 5.00 7.67 -8.13
C TYR A 71 3.83 7.37 -7.20
N VAL A 72 3.41 6.11 -7.17
CA VAL A 72 2.45 5.58 -6.20
C VAL A 72 3.14 4.50 -5.38
N TYR A 73 2.98 4.59 -4.06
CA TYR A 73 3.54 3.66 -3.10
C TYR A 73 2.43 2.82 -2.48
N GLU A 74 2.61 1.51 -2.51
CA GLU A 74 1.80 0.53 -1.80
C GLU A 74 2.51 0.20 -0.47
N PRO A 75 2.03 0.72 0.68
CA PRO A 75 2.67 0.40 1.95
C PRO A 75 2.60 -1.09 2.26
N ASP A 76 3.62 -1.56 2.96
CA ASP A 76 3.67 -2.91 3.51
C ASP A 76 2.49 -3.15 4.47
N GLY A 77 2.01 -4.39 4.50
CA GLY A 77 0.89 -4.76 5.35
C GLY A 77 1.12 -4.46 6.84
N ALA A 78 2.36 -4.57 7.33
CA ALA A 78 2.70 -4.24 8.72
C ALA A 78 2.51 -2.75 8.99
N VAL A 79 2.92 -1.87 8.07
CA VAL A 79 2.72 -0.42 8.19
C VAL A 79 1.24 -0.08 8.24
N ILE A 80 0.43 -0.73 7.40
CA ILE A 80 -1.03 -0.50 7.36
C ILE A 80 -1.68 -0.96 8.67
N ARG A 81 -1.35 -2.18 9.11
CA ARG A 81 -1.95 -2.79 10.31
C ARG A 81 -1.45 -2.17 11.62
N ALA A 82 -0.26 -1.58 11.63
CA ALA A 82 0.27 -0.79 12.75
C ALA A 82 -0.23 0.66 12.75
N HIS A 83 -1.08 1.05 11.77
CA HIS A 83 -1.58 2.41 11.61
C HIS A 83 -0.47 3.47 11.42
N LEU A 84 0.59 3.12 10.67
CA LEU A 84 1.78 3.94 10.47
C LEU A 84 1.88 4.61 9.10
N VAL A 85 0.76 4.70 8.38
CA VAL A 85 0.72 5.28 7.02
C VAL A 85 1.15 6.76 7.02
N GLN A 86 0.77 7.54 8.04
CA GLN A 86 1.16 8.95 8.16
C GLN A 86 2.68 9.11 8.31
N GLN A 87 3.31 8.25 9.12
CA GLN A 87 4.76 8.27 9.36
C GLN A 87 5.51 7.90 8.08
N LEU A 88 5.05 6.85 7.39
CA LEU A 88 5.61 6.48 6.09
C LEU A 88 5.47 7.61 5.06
N ALA A 89 4.33 8.29 5.04
CA ALA A 89 4.10 9.42 4.13
C ALA A 89 5.10 10.57 4.37
N HIS A 90 5.40 10.88 5.64
CA HIS A 90 6.42 11.87 5.98
C HIS A 90 7.83 11.43 5.55
N LEU A 91 8.18 10.15 5.74
CA LEU A 91 9.48 9.63 5.29
C LEU A 91 9.66 9.70 3.77
N LEU A 92 8.57 9.55 3.02
CA LEU A 92 8.56 9.57 1.57
C LEU A 92 8.35 10.97 0.97
N ASP A 93 8.07 11.98 1.78
CA ASP A 93 7.57 13.27 1.30
C ASP A 93 6.39 13.08 0.32
N ALA A 94 5.38 12.36 0.81
CA ALA A 94 4.26 11.86 0.03
C ALA A 94 2.91 12.30 0.60
N ALA A 95 1.93 12.41 -0.29
CA ALA A 95 0.52 12.61 0.02
C ALA A 95 -0.23 11.27 0.04
N GLN A 96 -1.41 11.21 0.65
CA GLN A 96 -2.36 10.11 0.42
C GLN A 96 -3.17 10.36 -0.85
N ILE A 97 -3.58 9.30 -1.55
CA ILE A 97 -4.47 9.46 -2.72
C ILE A 97 -5.96 9.53 -2.32
N ASP A 98 -6.30 9.01 -1.13
CA ASP A 98 -7.64 9.05 -0.56
C ASP A 98 -7.58 8.75 0.95
N PRO A 99 -8.44 9.35 1.79
CA PRO A 99 -8.36 9.22 3.25
C PRO A 99 -8.58 7.80 3.78
N GLN A 100 -9.31 6.97 3.05
CA GLN A 100 -9.74 5.63 3.48
C GLN A 100 -8.81 4.51 3.00
N ILE A 101 -7.82 4.83 2.18
CA ILE A 101 -6.89 3.85 1.63
C ILE A 101 -5.45 4.25 1.90
N ALA A 102 -4.60 3.24 2.06
CA ALA A 102 -3.22 3.43 2.46
C ALA A 102 -2.28 3.86 1.32
N PHE A 103 -2.73 3.91 0.07
CA PHE A 103 -1.84 4.28 -1.04
C PHE A 103 -1.32 5.72 -0.86
N LEU A 104 -0.01 5.87 -1.06
CA LEU A 104 0.69 7.15 -0.99
C LEU A 104 1.17 7.55 -2.38
N THR A 105 1.43 8.83 -2.60
CA THR A 105 1.92 9.33 -3.87
C THR A 105 2.90 10.49 -3.70
N SER A 106 3.91 10.56 -4.58
CA SER A 106 4.92 11.61 -4.59
C SER A 106 5.41 11.84 -6.02
N ASP A 107 5.92 13.04 -6.31
CA ASP A 107 6.61 13.34 -7.58
C ASP A 107 8.06 12.84 -7.59
N SER A 108 8.65 12.63 -6.41
CA SER A 108 10.03 12.18 -6.25
C SER A 108 10.10 10.70 -5.88
N LEU A 109 11.02 9.98 -6.52
CA LEU A 109 11.30 8.60 -6.20
C LEU A 109 12.13 8.51 -4.91
N ARG A 110 11.65 7.76 -3.93
CA ARG A 110 12.38 7.40 -2.71
C ARG A 110 12.17 5.92 -2.43
N PHE A 111 13.24 5.14 -2.48
CA PHE A 111 13.17 3.74 -2.10
C PHE A 111 13.00 3.60 -0.59
N THR A 112 12.22 2.60 -0.19
CA THR A 112 11.97 2.29 1.22
C THR A 112 11.67 0.80 1.38
N PRO A 113 12.09 0.15 2.47
CA PRO A 113 11.67 -1.21 2.78
C PRO A 113 10.19 -1.29 3.16
N PHE A 114 9.56 -0.16 3.48
CA PHE A 114 8.20 -0.09 4.02
C PHE A 114 7.09 -0.01 2.95
N ALA A 115 7.44 0.03 1.67
CA ALA A 115 6.47 0.11 0.57
C ALA A 115 7.04 -0.40 -0.75
N ARG A 116 6.16 -0.91 -1.62
CA ARG A 116 6.47 -1.10 -3.03
C ARG A 116 6.15 0.20 -3.78
N VAL A 117 7.00 0.58 -4.73
CA VAL A 117 6.82 1.79 -5.54
C VAL A 117 6.53 1.45 -7.00
N PHE A 118 5.62 2.21 -7.59
CA PHE A 118 5.22 2.10 -8.98
C PHE A 118 5.31 3.48 -9.64
N GLU A 119 5.90 3.56 -10.83
CA GLU A 119 5.85 4.76 -11.67
C GLU A 119 4.54 4.76 -12.45
N VAL A 120 3.78 5.84 -12.32
CA VAL A 120 2.48 6.04 -12.95
C VAL A 120 2.69 6.35 -14.43
N ILE A 121 2.06 5.55 -15.29
CA ILE A 121 2.00 5.78 -16.73
C ILE A 121 0.73 6.56 -17.08
N GLU A 122 -0.41 6.16 -16.51
CA GLU A 122 -1.69 6.81 -16.78
C GLU A 122 -2.68 6.56 -15.63
N THR A 123 -3.45 7.57 -15.26
CA THR A 123 -4.56 7.46 -14.30
C THR A 123 -5.87 7.76 -15.01
N LEU A 124 -6.86 6.86 -14.89
CA LEU A 124 -8.18 7.04 -15.50
C LEU A 124 -9.31 6.64 -14.54
N PRO A 125 -10.50 7.28 -14.64
CA PRO A 125 -11.70 6.76 -14.01
C PRO A 125 -11.92 5.29 -14.39
N PHE A 126 -12.37 4.47 -13.44
CA PHE A 126 -12.57 3.06 -13.76
C PHE A 126 -13.74 2.89 -14.75
N ASN A 127 -13.41 2.42 -15.95
CA ASN A 127 -14.35 1.94 -16.95
C ASN A 127 -13.72 0.79 -17.72
N LEU A 128 -14.34 -0.40 -17.68
CA LEU A 128 -13.76 -1.61 -18.29
C LEU A 128 -13.46 -1.45 -19.79
N LYS A 129 -14.36 -0.79 -20.55
CA LYS A 129 -14.18 -0.58 -21.99
C LYS A 129 -12.99 0.34 -22.26
N GLN A 130 -12.91 1.45 -21.52
CA GLN A 130 -11.82 2.42 -21.66
C GLN A 130 -10.48 1.80 -21.25
N LEU A 131 -10.42 1.14 -20.09
CA LEU A 131 -9.23 0.46 -19.59
C LEU A 131 -8.70 -0.56 -20.61
N ARG A 132 -9.59 -1.42 -21.12
CA ARG A 132 -9.22 -2.40 -22.16
C ARG A 132 -8.70 -1.73 -23.42
N SER A 133 -9.32 -0.64 -23.85
CA SER A 133 -8.88 0.13 -25.03
C SER A 133 -7.48 0.70 -24.84
N ARG A 134 -7.20 1.30 -23.67
CA ARG A 134 -5.89 1.87 -23.35
C ARG A 134 -4.81 0.80 -23.28
N LEU A 135 -5.04 -0.30 -22.56
CA LEU A 135 -4.07 -1.40 -22.47
C LEU A 135 -3.74 -2.00 -23.85
N ARG A 136 -4.73 -2.16 -24.74
CA ARG A 136 -4.49 -2.61 -26.12
C ARG A 136 -3.68 -1.61 -26.94
N SER A 137 -3.94 -0.31 -26.81
CA SER A 137 -3.13 0.71 -27.50
C SER A 137 -1.67 0.75 -27.04
N MET A 138 -1.37 0.21 -25.86
CA MET A 138 -0.02 0.06 -25.32
C MET A 138 0.61 -1.31 -25.65
N ASN A 139 -0.04 -2.13 -26.48
CA ASN A 139 0.36 -3.51 -26.80
C ASN A 139 0.54 -4.39 -25.54
N VAL A 140 -0.29 -4.20 -24.51
CA VAL A 140 -0.26 -5.02 -23.29
C VAL A 140 -0.94 -6.35 -23.56
N GLY A 141 -0.28 -7.45 -23.19
CA GLY A 141 -0.82 -8.82 -23.19
C GLY A 141 -1.09 -9.38 -21.81
N HIS A 142 -0.34 -8.92 -20.81
CA HIS A 142 -0.44 -9.41 -19.45
C HIS A 142 -0.61 -8.24 -18.47
N VAL A 143 -1.48 -8.40 -17.48
CA VAL A 143 -1.61 -7.43 -16.39
C VAL A 143 -1.43 -8.09 -15.05
N VAL A 144 -0.77 -7.39 -14.14
CA VAL A 144 -0.84 -7.69 -12.71
C VAL A 144 -1.86 -6.75 -12.11
N VAL A 145 -2.98 -7.29 -11.62
CA VAL A 145 -4.03 -6.47 -11.01
C VAL A 145 -3.84 -6.39 -9.50
N LYS A 146 -3.68 -5.17 -9.01
CA LYS A 146 -3.69 -4.83 -7.58
C LYS A 146 -5.00 -4.15 -7.22
N LYS A 147 -5.47 -4.31 -5.98
CA LYS A 147 -6.68 -3.61 -5.54
C LYS A 147 -6.62 -3.13 -4.09
N ARG A 148 -7.23 -1.98 -3.83
CA ARG A 148 -7.59 -1.50 -2.49
C ARG A 148 -8.79 -0.55 -2.59
N GLY A 149 -9.86 -0.83 -1.85
CA GLY A 149 -11.10 -0.05 -1.95
C GLY A 149 -11.91 -0.28 -3.22
N SER A 150 -11.49 -1.20 -4.10
CA SER A 150 -12.26 -1.59 -5.28
C SER A 150 -13.07 -2.87 -5.02
N PRO A 151 -14.37 -2.91 -5.38
CA PRO A 151 -15.19 -4.12 -5.29
C PRO A 151 -14.87 -5.14 -6.38
N ILE A 152 -14.04 -4.78 -7.36
CA ILE A 152 -13.76 -5.60 -8.52
C ILE A 152 -12.82 -6.73 -8.16
N ASP A 153 -13.14 -7.92 -8.62
CA ASP A 153 -12.28 -9.08 -8.49
C ASP A 153 -11.11 -9.01 -9.51
N PRO A 154 -9.83 -9.12 -9.07
CA PRO A 154 -8.68 -9.08 -9.96
C PRO A 154 -8.71 -10.14 -11.06
N GLN A 155 -9.04 -11.39 -10.70
CA GLN A 155 -9.02 -12.51 -11.62
C GLN A 155 -10.16 -12.42 -12.64
N TRP A 156 -11.32 -11.91 -12.23
CA TRP A 156 -12.42 -11.57 -13.13
C TRP A 156 -11.97 -10.49 -14.11
N LEU A 157 -11.33 -9.40 -13.64
CA LEU A 157 -10.91 -8.31 -14.50
C LEU A 157 -9.92 -8.80 -15.56
N GLU A 158 -8.90 -9.55 -15.15
CA GLU A 158 -7.91 -10.17 -16.05
C GLU A 158 -8.59 -10.95 -17.18
N LYS A 159 -9.58 -11.80 -16.85
CA LYS A 159 -10.36 -12.55 -17.84
C LYS A 159 -11.20 -11.65 -18.77
N GLN A 160 -11.74 -10.54 -18.27
CA GLN A 160 -12.54 -9.62 -19.09
C GLN A 160 -11.70 -8.77 -20.06
N LEU A 161 -10.45 -8.48 -19.71
CA LEU A 161 -9.60 -7.62 -20.54
C LEU A 161 -9.23 -8.27 -21.88
N ARG A 162 -9.11 -9.61 -21.95
CA ARG A 162 -8.82 -10.38 -23.18
C ARG A 162 -7.72 -9.72 -24.02
N LEU A 163 -6.56 -9.57 -23.38
CA LEU A 163 -5.37 -8.94 -23.95
C LEU A 163 -4.52 -9.98 -24.67
N VAL A 164 -3.80 -9.54 -25.72
CA VAL A 164 -3.01 -10.42 -26.60
C VAL A 164 -1.69 -9.78 -27.05
N GLY A 165 -1.28 -8.68 -26.43
CA GLY A 165 -0.02 -8.00 -26.75
C GLY A 165 1.21 -8.67 -26.12
N GLU A 166 2.33 -7.97 -26.16
CA GLU A 166 3.64 -8.49 -25.70
C GLU A 166 4.09 -7.88 -24.37
N HIS A 167 3.55 -6.71 -24.01
CA HIS A 167 3.97 -6.00 -22.81
C HIS A 167 3.20 -6.44 -21.56
N ALA A 168 3.85 -6.29 -20.41
CA ALA A 168 3.23 -6.41 -19.09
C ALA A 168 2.95 -5.04 -18.47
N MET A 169 1.85 -4.90 -17.74
CA MET A 169 1.49 -3.66 -17.03
C MET A 169 0.92 -3.98 -15.65
N THR A 170 1.20 -3.14 -14.64
CA THR A 170 0.46 -3.21 -13.36
C THR A 170 -0.76 -2.30 -13.44
N VAL A 171 -1.91 -2.81 -13.04
CA VAL A 171 -3.15 -2.03 -12.91
C VAL A 171 -3.55 -2.01 -11.44
N ILE A 172 -3.51 -0.84 -10.81
CA ILE A 172 -4.01 -0.63 -9.46
C ILE A 172 -5.47 -0.15 -9.55
N LEU A 173 -6.39 -0.96 -9.06
CA LEU A 173 -7.79 -0.60 -8.89
C LEU A 173 -8.02 -0.02 -7.51
N THR A 174 -8.37 1.26 -7.45
CA THR A 174 -8.53 1.94 -6.18
C THR A 174 -9.54 3.08 -6.26
N GLN A 175 -9.57 3.92 -5.23
CA GLN A 175 -10.35 5.15 -5.21
C GLN A 175 -9.42 6.36 -5.03
N VAL A 176 -9.76 7.48 -5.67
CA VAL A 176 -9.08 8.76 -5.46
C VAL A 176 -10.16 9.76 -5.09
N VAL A 177 -10.08 10.30 -3.87
CA VAL A 177 -11.11 11.20 -3.30
C VAL A 177 -12.53 10.62 -3.52
N SER A 178 -12.71 9.37 -3.07
CA SER A 178 -13.95 8.58 -3.14
C SER A 178 -14.46 8.23 -4.55
N ARG A 179 -13.63 8.36 -5.60
CA ARG A 179 -14.01 7.98 -6.98
C ARG A 179 -13.23 6.76 -7.45
N PRO A 180 -13.88 5.72 -8.03
CA PRO A 180 -13.20 4.55 -8.58
C PRO A 180 -12.24 4.93 -9.73
N VAL A 181 -10.99 4.48 -9.61
CA VAL A 181 -9.88 4.80 -10.53
C VAL A 181 -9.08 3.54 -10.85
N ALA A 182 -8.60 3.46 -12.08
CA ALA A 182 -7.54 2.55 -12.48
C ALA A 182 -6.25 3.35 -12.72
N ILE A 183 -5.16 2.93 -12.08
CA ILE A 183 -3.82 3.48 -12.29
C ILE A 183 -3.00 2.44 -13.05
N LEU A 184 -2.57 2.79 -14.25
CA LEU A 184 -1.62 2.00 -15.06
C LEU A 184 -0.23 2.43 -14.65
N CYS A 185 0.58 1.47 -14.24
CA CYS A 185 1.88 1.75 -13.67
C CYS A 185 2.85 0.59 -13.89
N GLN A 186 4.14 0.89 -13.71
CA GLN A 186 5.21 -0.11 -13.76
C GLN A 186 5.92 -0.17 -12.41
N PRO A 187 6.28 -1.37 -11.92
CA PRO A 187 7.07 -1.47 -10.70
C PRO A 187 8.43 -0.81 -10.90
N VAL A 188 8.84 0.02 -9.95
CA VAL A 188 10.20 0.58 -9.94
C VAL A 188 11.07 -0.36 -9.13
N THR A 189 12.13 -0.88 -9.75
CA THR A 189 13.12 -1.72 -9.07
C THR A 189 14.32 -0.87 -8.67
N ALA A 190 14.84 -1.10 -7.47
CA ALA A 190 16.16 -0.62 -7.12
C ALA A 190 17.17 -1.47 -7.89
N ASN A 191 18.08 -0.81 -8.63
CA ASN A 191 19.21 -1.48 -9.29
C ASN A 191 20.17 -2.10 -8.26
#